data_AF-A0A6P1FFQ1-F1
#
_entry.id   AF-A0A6P1FFQ1-F1
#
_cell.length_a   1.000
_cell.length_b   1.000
_cell.length_c   1.000
_cell.angle_alpha   90.00
_cell.angle_beta   90.00
_cell.angle_gamma   90.00
#
_symmetry.space_group_name_H-M   'P 1'
#
loop_
_entity.id
_entity.type
_entity.pdbx_description
1 polymer ?
#
loop_
_entity_poly.entity_id
_entity_poly.type
_entity_poly.pdbx_seq_one_letter_code
_entity_poly.pdbx_strand_id
1 'polypeptide(L)'
;MSIILGDHQYGKAENRVVRIYRDSPRHEIHDVNVSTALRGDFDAAHLEGDQSAVLPTDTQKQTAYSFAKEKGLRSIEAYGLELARHFVDGYAPVHGARIEIEEFAWERVLVDGEEHDHTWVRKGQEVRIASVTVEGAGDEQRVWVTGGFKDLTILKSTGSEFHGFLTDPYTVLQPTNDRVMATSLVAKWRFALTEEELAATDWEGVYAGVKALMISRFATVHSLALQQTLFEMGKAVLEEYPQIVEIRLSAPNKHHFVYDLSPFGVSNDNEVFHADDRPYGLIQASVIRDDAPDAGPAWYAYTGLV
;
A
#
# COMPACT_ATOMS: atom_id res chain seq x y z
N MET A 1 -8.53 36.32 -20.80
CA MET A 1 -8.38 35.16 -19.90
C MET A 1 -7.63 34.10 -20.68
N SER A 2 -6.45 33.70 -20.23
CA SER A 2 -5.65 32.64 -20.88
C SER A 2 -5.88 31.31 -20.17
N ILE A 3 -5.87 30.23 -20.94
CA ILE A 3 -5.85 28.86 -20.44
C ILE A 3 -4.37 28.45 -20.36
N ILE A 4 -3.95 27.88 -19.24
CA ILE A 4 -2.58 27.43 -18.99
C ILE A 4 -2.56 25.94 -18.65
N LEU A 5 -1.45 25.27 -18.97
CA LEU A 5 -1.20 23.88 -18.55
C LEU A 5 -0.73 23.87 -17.09
N GLY A 6 -1.29 22.97 -16.27
CA GLY A 6 -0.86 22.74 -14.88
C GLY A 6 0.01 21.49 -14.76
N ASP A 7 0.12 20.93 -13.56
CA ASP A 7 0.87 19.70 -13.32
C ASP A 7 0.40 18.56 -14.23
N HIS A 8 1.34 17.88 -14.88
CA HIS A 8 1.08 16.77 -15.78
C HIS A 8 2.10 15.65 -15.60
N GLN A 9 1.68 14.44 -15.95
CA GLN A 9 2.49 13.24 -15.91
C GLN A 9 1.90 12.20 -16.86
N TYR A 10 2.73 11.28 -17.36
CA TYR A 10 2.28 10.19 -18.23
C TYR A 10 3.15 8.95 -18.08
N GLY A 11 2.65 7.79 -18.51
CA GLY A 11 3.44 6.57 -18.49
C GLY A 11 2.62 5.33 -18.81
N LYS A 12 3.04 4.17 -18.31
CA LYS A 12 2.35 2.90 -18.54
C LYS A 12 1.90 2.30 -17.22
N ALA A 13 0.59 2.18 -17.06
CA ALA A 13 -0.02 1.54 -15.91
C ALA A 13 -0.15 0.02 -16.09
N GLU A 14 -0.14 -0.68 -14.95
CA GLU A 14 -0.56 -2.07 -14.78
C GLU A 14 0.16 -3.13 -15.63
N ASN A 15 1.48 -3.01 -15.74
CA ASN A 15 2.30 -4.01 -16.41
C ASN A 15 2.44 -5.26 -15.54
N ARG A 16 1.81 -6.36 -15.94
CA ARG A 16 1.92 -7.67 -15.26
C ARG A 16 3.27 -8.34 -15.54
N VAL A 17 4.15 -8.37 -14.54
CA VAL A 17 5.48 -8.98 -14.66
C VAL A 17 5.59 -10.15 -13.69
N VAL A 18 5.91 -11.33 -14.22
CA VAL A 18 6.23 -12.51 -13.40
C VAL A 18 7.70 -12.87 -13.62
N ARG A 19 8.48 -12.88 -12.54
CA ARG A 19 9.89 -13.27 -12.56
C ARG A 19 10.07 -14.60 -11.85
N ILE A 20 10.47 -15.62 -12.60
CA ILE A 20 10.94 -16.90 -12.05
C ILE A 20 12.47 -16.91 -11.99
N TYR A 21 13.01 -17.14 -10.80
CA TYR A 21 14.42 -17.49 -10.60
C TYR A 21 14.54 -19.01 -10.59
N ARG A 22 15.48 -19.53 -11.39
CA ARG A 22 15.61 -20.96 -11.66
C ARG A 22 17.08 -21.38 -11.80
N ASP A 23 17.93 -20.70 -11.04
CA ASP A 23 19.38 -20.96 -11.01
C ASP A 23 19.69 -22.25 -10.23
N SER A 24 18.71 -22.76 -9.47
CA SER A 24 18.72 -24.07 -8.79
C SER A 24 17.45 -24.87 -9.13
N PRO A 25 17.36 -26.19 -8.83
CA PRO A 25 16.13 -26.97 -8.98
C PRO A 25 14.95 -26.41 -8.20
N ARG A 26 15.22 -25.74 -7.07
CA ARG A 26 14.25 -25.00 -6.27
C ARG A 26 14.11 -23.59 -6.85
N HIS A 27 13.00 -23.38 -7.55
CA HIS A 27 12.70 -22.12 -8.24
C HIS A 27 12.09 -21.11 -7.26
N GLU A 28 12.23 -19.81 -7.49
CA GLU A 28 11.52 -18.75 -6.75
C GLU A 28 10.66 -17.90 -7.71
N ILE A 29 9.57 -17.33 -7.20
CA ILE A 29 8.60 -16.54 -7.99
C ILE A 29 8.36 -15.17 -7.36
N HIS A 30 8.37 -14.13 -8.19
CA HIS A 30 7.76 -12.83 -7.89
C HIS A 30 6.73 -12.52 -8.97
N ASP A 31 5.54 -12.13 -8.56
CA ASP A 31 4.42 -11.78 -9.43
C ASP A 31 3.96 -10.38 -9.05
N VAL A 32 4.12 -9.43 -9.98
CA VAL A 32 3.91 -8.01 -9.70
C VAL A 32 3.07 -7.31 -10.76
N ASN A 33 2.42 -6.23 -10.34
CA ASN A 33 1.79 -5.25 -11.20
C ASN A 33 2.61 -3.96 -11.12
N VAL A 34 3.14 -3.45 -12.24
CA VAL A 34 4.06 -2.30 -12.26
C VAL A 34 3.48 -1.15 -13.06
N SER A 35 3.34 0.02 -12.44
CA SER A 35 2.92 1.26 -13.08
C SER A 35 4.07 2.26 -13.07
N THR A 36 4.36 2.89 -14.20
CA THR A 36 5.39 3.92 -14.37
C THR A 36 4.74 5.25 -14.75
N ALA A 37 5.26 6.35 -14.20
CA ALA A 37 4.83 7.70 -14.53
C ALA A 37 6.00 8.68 -14.54
N LEU A 38 6.11 9.48 -15.59
CA LEU A 38 7.17 10.45 -15.81
C LEU A 38 6.61 11.88 -15.75
N ARG A 39 7.40 12.78 -15.17
CA ARG A 39 7.16 14.22 -15.02
C ARG A 39 8.37 14.98 -15.53
N GLY A 40 8.16 16.14 -16.15
CA GLY A 40 9.23 16.95 -16.72
C GLY A 40 8.74 17.84 -17.87
N ASP A 41 9.64 18.18 -18.78
CA ASP A 41 9.42 19.18 -19.83
C ASP A 41 8.62 18.61 -21.01
N PHE A 42 7.31 18.40 -20.79
CA PHE A 42 6.38 17.84 -21.79
C PHE A 42 5.31 18.83 -22.28
N ASP A 43 5.49 20.13 -22.05
CA ASP A 43 4.51 21.15 -22.44
C ASP A 43 4.26 21.17 -23.95
N ALA A 44 5.30 21.04 -24.77
CA ALA A 44 5.17 21.01 -26.24
C ALA A 44 4.30 19.83 -26.72
N ALA A 45 4.33 18.69 -26.01
CA ALA A 45 3.48 17.55 -26.33
C ALA A 45 1.99 17.85 -26.12
N HIS A 46 1.65 18.70 -25.15
CA HIS A 46 0.27 19.07 -24.83
C HIS A 46 -0.22 20.27 -25.65
N LEU A 47 0.63 21.29 -25.79
CA LEU A 47 0.26 22.58 -26.39
C LEU A 47 0.38 22.57 -27.92
N GLU A 48 1.30 21.78 -28.46
CA GLU A 48 1.66 21.78 -29.89
C GLU A 48 1.58 20.38 -30.52
N GLY A 49 1.49 19.33 -29.71
CA GLY A 49 1.50 17.94 -30.17
C GLY A 49 2.90 17.41 -30.51
N ASP A 50 3.97 18.15 -30.21
CA ASP A 50 5.35 17.70 -30.45
C ASP A 50 5.75 16.61 -29.45
N GLN A 51 6.03 15.41 -29.98
CA GLN A 51 6.40 14.24 -29.19
C GLN A 51 7.91 14.06 -29.03
N SER A 52 8.75 15.01 -29.48
CA SER A 52 10.21 14.91 -29.48
C SER A 52 10.84 14.64 -28.11
N ALA A 53 10.22 15.14 -27.04
CA ALA A 53 10.63 14.94 -25.65
C ALA A 53 9.96 13.73 -24.96
N VAL A 54 9.01 13.06 -25.63
CA VAL A 54 8.17 12.01 -25.02
C VAL A 54 8.81 10.64 -25.20
N LEU A 55 9.21 10.02 -24.09
CA LEU A 55 9.59 8.61 -24.05
C LEU A 55 8.33 7.73 -24.18
N PRO A 56 8.16 6.94 -25.26
CA PRO A 56 6.93 6.20 -25.47
C PRO A 56 6.55 5.33 -24.27
N THR A 57 5.26 5.29 -23.93
CA THR A 57 4.78 4.44 -22.82
C THR A 57 5.07 2.96 -23.08
N ASP A 58 5.13 2.53 -24.34
CA ASP A 58 5.57 1.19 -24.70
C ASP A 58 7.03 0.92 -24.30
N THR A 59 7.93 1.90 -24.46
CA THR A 59 9.31 1.79 -23.99
C THR A 59 9.36 1.60 -22.48
N GLN A 60 8.56 2.35 -21.70
CA GLN A 60 8.51 2.20 -20.24
C GLN A 60 8.07 0.79 -19.81
N LYS A 61 7.08 0.20 -20.50
CA LYS A 61 6.71 -1.22 -20.35
C LYS A 61 7.92 -2.12 -20.59
N GLN A 62 8.58 -1.98 -21.74
CA GLN A 62 9.71 -2.84 -22.09
C GLN A 62 10.87 -2.72 -21.08
N THR A 63 11.11 -1.53 -20.54
CA THR A 63 12.07 -1.30 -19.46
C THR A 63 11.69 -2.11 -18.22
N ALA A 64 10.43 -2.08 -17.77
CA ALA A 64 9.99 -2.87 -16.61
C ALA A 64 10.27 -4.38 -16.80
N TYR A 65 9.89 -4.96 -17.94
CA TYR A 65 10.19 -6.37 -18.22
C TYR A 65 11.69 -6.67 -18.26
N SER A 66 12.48 -5.79 -18.87
CA SER A 66 13.94 -5.99 -19.01
C SER A 66 14.64 -5.89 -17.65
N PHE A 67 14.29 -4.89 -16.83
CA PHE A 67 14.89 -4.69 -15.51
C PHE A 67 14.59 -5.83 -14.54
N ALA A 68 13.41 -6.47 -14.63
CA ALA A 68 13.10 -7.64 -13.83
C ALA A 68 14.10 -8.79 -14.06
N LYS A 69 14.74 -8.84 -15.24
CA LYS A 69 15.81 -9.79 -15.56
C LYS A 69 17.21 -9.23 -15.28
N GLU A 70 17.51 -8.01 -15.71
CA GLU A 70 18.86 -7.43 -15.67
C GLU A 70 19.27 -6.99 -14.26
N LYS A 71 18.37 -6.33 -13.54
CA LYS A 71 18.57 -5.84 -12.17
C LYS A 71 18.07 -6.82 -11.12
N GLY A 72 17.04 -7.58 -11.49
CA GLY A 72 16.34 -8.47 -10.59
C GLY A 72 15.16 -7.79 -9.91
N LEU A 73 14.18 -8.61 -9.56
CA LEU A 73 13.01 -8.30 -8.76
C LEU A 73 13.10 -9.16 -7.49
N ARG A 74 13.78 -8.66 -6.46
CA ARG A 74 13.97 -9.37 -5.17
C ARG A 74 13.12 -8.74 -4.06
N SER A 75 13.12 -7.41 -4.00
CA SER A 75 12.10 -6.62 -3.31
C SER A 75 11.52 -5.61 -4.30
N ILE A 76 10.24 -5.26 -4.14
CA ILE A 76 9.55 -4.33 -5.03
C ILE A 76 10.06 -2.90 -4.88
N GLU A 77 10.54 -2.52 -3.69
CA GLU A 77 11.08 -1.20 -3.38
C GLU A 77 12.41 -0.96 -4.10
N ALA A 78 13.35 -1.90 -4.01
CA ALA A 78 14.65 -1.78 -4.68
C ALA A 78 14.50 -1.83 -6.21
N TYR A 79 13.63 -2.70 -6.72
CA TYR A 79 13.32 -2.77 -8.15
C TYR A 79 12.65 -1.46 -8.65
N GLY A 80 11.72 -0.91 -7.89
CA GLY A 80 11.09 0.38 -8.20
C GLY A 80 12.08 1.54 -8.21
N LEU A 81 13.06 1.53 -7.30
CA LEU A 81 14.13 2.52 -7.25
C LEU A 81 15.04 2.49 -8.48
N GLU A 82 15.47 1.31 -8.91
CA GLU A 82 16.27 1.15 -10.14
C GLU A 82 15.53 1.68 -11.37
N LEU A 83 14.22 1.39 -11.49
CA LEU A 83 13.40 1.92 -12.58
C LEU A 83 13.27 3.44 -12.53
N ALA A 84 12.96 4.00 -11.36
CA ALA A 84 12.78 5.43 -11.20
C ALA A 84 14.06 6.20 -11.57
N ARG A 85 15.21 5.75 -11.06
CA ARG A 85 16.53 6.33 -11.40
C ARG A 85 16.84 6.19 -12.87
N HIS A 86 16.60 5.03 -13.48
CA HIS A 86 16.84 4.85 -14.91
C HIS A 86 16.11 5.89 -15.77
N PHE A 87 14.86 6.22 -15.44
CA PHE A 87 14.12 7.21 -16.21
C PHE A 87 14.60 8.63 -15.96
N VAL A 88 14.87 9.00 -14.71
CA VAL A 88 15.32 10.36 -14.36
C VAL A 88 16.74 10.63 -14.85
N ASP A 89 17.66 9.68 -14.67
CA ASP A 89 19.06 9.85 -15.03
C ASP A 89 19.31 9.63 -16.53
N GLY A 90 18.45 8.83 -17.18
CA GLY A 90 18.64 8.40 -18.57
C GLY A 90 18.09 9.35 -19.63
N TYR A 91 17.15 10.24 -19.27
CA TYR A 91 16.41 11.04 -20.25
C TYR A 91 16.26 12.49 -19.80
N ALA A 92 16.97 13.40 -20.47
CA ALA A 92 17.06 14.81 -20.07
C ALA A 92 15.71 15.53 -19.83
N PRO A 93 14.62 15.30 -20.60
CA PRO A 93 13.34 15.95 -20.33
C PRO A 93 12.62 15.44 -19.06
N VAL A 94 13.07 14.33 -18.45
CA VAL A 94 12.42 13.73 -17.28
C VAL A 94 13.04 14.30 -16.01
N HIS A 95 12.27 15.08 -15.25
CA HIS A 95 12.69 15.65 -13.97
C HIS A 95 12.20 14.83 -12.76
N GLY A 96 11.24 13.94 -12.98
CA GLY A 96 10.79 13.02 -11.95
C GLY A 96 10.14 11.77 -12.51
N ALA A 97 10.32 10.67 -11.81
CA ALA A 97 9.67 9.40 -12.10
C ALA A 97 8.99 8.87 -10.84
N ARG A 98 7.79 8.31 -11.01
CA ARG A 98 7.05 7.59 -9.98
C ARG A 98 6.76 6.19 -10.45
N ILE A 99 7.15 5.21 -9.64
CA ILE A 99 6.91 3.79 -9.86
C ILE A 99 6.00 3.29 -8.75
N GLU A 100 4.86 2.70 -9.13
CA GLU A 100 3.88 2.10 -8.21
C GLU A 100 3.82 0.60 -8.49
N ILE A 101 3.98 -0.23 -7.46
CA ILE A 101 4.08 -1.69 -7.61
C ILE A 101 3.16 -2.39 -6.63
N GLU A 102 2.42 -3.38 -7.13
CA GLU A 102 1.74 -4.38 -6.32
C GLU A 102 2.46 -5.71 -6.42
N GLU A 103 2.61 -6.42 -5.31
CA GLU A 103 3.14 -7.78 -5.27
C GLU A 103 2.09 -8.73 -4.74
N PHE A 104 2.01 -9.89 -5.40
CA PHE A 104 1.04 -10.89 -5.06
C PHE A 104 1.69 -12.17 -4.59
N ALA A 105 1.30 -12.61 -3.39
CA ALA A 105 1.92 -13.71 -2.73
C ALA A 105 1.59 -15.07 -3.38
N TRP A 106 2.55 -15.98 -3.29
CA TRP A 106 2.41 -17.37 -3.68
C TRP A 106 2.93 -18.23 -2.54
N GLU A 107 2.34 -19.41 -2.34
CA GLU A 107 2.89 -20.43 -1.45
C GLU A 107 3.10 -21.73 -2.19
N ARG A 108 4.14 -22.46 -1.81
CA ARG A 108 4.47 -23.74 -2.42
C ARG A 108 3.39 -24.76 -2.09
N VAL A 109 3.05 -25.59 -3.07
CA VAL A 109 2.20 -26.75 -2.85
C VAL A 109 2.95 -27.76 -2.00
N LEU A 110 2.28 -28.32 -0.99
CA LEU A 110 2.81 -29.43 -0.21
C LEU A 110 2.50 -30.77 -0.92
N VAL A 111 3.52 -31.61 -1.10
CA VAL A 111 3.41 -33.00 -1.57
C VAL A 111 3.99 -33.87 -0.46
N ASP A 112 3.16 -34.78 0.09
CA ASP A 112 3.53 -35.63 1.23
C ASP A 112 4.07 -34.87 2.46
N GLY A 113 3.62 -33.62 2.64
CA GLY A 113 4.03 -32.75 3.75
C GLY A 113 5.27 -31.90 3.48
N GLU A 114 5.91 -32.03 2.32
CA GLU A 114 7.09 -31.25 1.93
C GLU A 114 6.75 -30.24 0.82
N GLU A 115 7.40 -29.07 0.85
CA GLU A 115 7.18 -28.03 -0.15
C GLU A 115 7.76 -28.40 -1.51
N HIS A 116 6.94 -28.32 -2.56
CA HIS A 116 7.37 -28.57 -3.93
C HIS A 116 8.30 -27.46 -4.47
N ASP A 117 9.31 -27.86 -5.25
CA ASP A 117 10.39 -26.99 -5.69
C ASP A 117 9.98 -25.92 -6.73
N HIS A 118 8.90 -26.16 -7.46
CA HIS A 118 8.49 -25.31 -8.59
C HIS A 118 6.98 -25.33 -8.86
N THR A 119 6.17 -25.52 -7.81
CA THR A 119 4.71 -25.48 -7.92
C THR A 119 4.12 -24.71 -6.76
N TRP A 120 3.24 -23.76 -7.08
CA TRP A 120 2.64 -22.83 -6.12
C TRP A 120 1.13 -22.71 -6.31
N VAL A 121 0.46 -22.31 -5.25
CA VAL A 121 -0.92 -21.81 -5.26
C VAL A 121 -0.92 -20.35 -4.81
N ARG A 122 -1.92 -19.59 -5.26
CA ARG A 122 -2.07 -18.18 -4.90
C ARG A 122 -2.27 -18.06 -3.39
N LYS A 123 -1.49 -17.19 -2.76
CA LYS A 123 -1.62 -16.81 -1.35
C LYS A 123 -1.97 -15.32 -1.27
N GLY A 124 -2.53 -14.90 -0.15
CA GLY A 124 -2.59 -13.49 0.22
C GLY A 124 -3.84 -13.22 1.04
N GLN A 125 -3.64 -12.73 2.27
CA GLN A 125 -4.73 -12.07 3.01
C GLN A 125 -4.85 -10.60 2.58
N GLU A 126 -3.87 -10.11 1.82
CA GLU A 126 -3.62 -8.73 1.42
C GLU A 126 -2.79 -8.72 0.12
N VAL A 127 -2.72 -7.57 -0.53
CA VAL A 127 -1.77 -7.27 -1.61
C VAL A 127 -0.71 -6.33 -1.06
N ARG A 128 0.57 -6.71 -1.15
CA ARG A 128 1.69 -5.83 -0.77
C ARG A 128 1.86 -4.76 -1.84
N ILE A 129 2.15 -3.53 -1.42
CA ILE A 129 2.34 -2.41 -2.32
C ILE A 129 3.60 -1.61 -1.96
N ALA A 130 4.22 -1.02 -2.97
CA ALA A 130 5.27 -0.02 -2.80
C ALA A 130 5.08 1.12 -3.80
N SER A 131 5.58 2.30 -3.44
CA SER A 131 5.78 3.37 -4.41
C SER A 131 7.12 4.05 -4.21
N VAL A 132 7.78 4.37 -5.32
CA VAL A 132 9.07 5.04 -5.33
C VAL A 132 8.95 6.26 -6.24
N THR A 133 9.28 7.42 -5.71
CA THR A 133 9.40 8.66 -6.46
C THR A 133 10.86 9.11 -6.43
N VAL A 134 11.42 9.41 -7.60
CA VAL A 134 12.72 10.09 -7.75
C VAL A 134 12.47 11.41 -8.45
N GLU A 135 13.03 12.50 -7.93
CA GLU A 135 13.01 13.82 -8.58
C GLU A 135 14.39 14.48 -8.51
N GLY A 136 14.68 15.35 -9.46
CA GLY A 136 15.96 16.04 -9.56
C GLY A 136 17.08 15.16 -10.14
N ALA A 137 18.25 15.77 -10.35
CA ALA A 137 19.39 15.11 -10.98
C ALA A 137 20.69 15.39 -10.21
N GLY A 138 21.64 14.46 -10.31
CA GLY A 138 22.95 14.57 -9.63
C GLY A 138 22.80 14.75 -8.12
N ASP A 139 23.53 15.72 -7.55
CA ASP A 139 23.57 15.96 -6.10
C ASP A 139 22.26 16.51 -5.52
N GLU A 140 21.35 17.03 -6.36
CA GLU A 140 20.04 17.53 -5.94
C GLU A 140 18.93 16.46 -6.00
N GLN A 141 19.26 15.25 -6.46
CA GLN A 141 18.31 14.16 -6.58
C GLN A 141 17.76 13.76 -5.21
N ARG A 142 16.45 13.54 -5.14
CA ARG A 142 15.74 13.10 -3.94
C ARG A 142 14.91 11.87 -4.24
N VAL A 143 14.85 10.99 -3.25
CA VAL A 143 14.12 9.73 -3.31
C VAL A 143 13.08 9.70 -2.20
N TRP A 144 11.86 9.33 -2.55
CA TRP A 144 10.79 9.03 -1.60
C TRP A 144 10.30 7.61 -1.82
N VAL A 145 10.29 6.82 -0.75
CA VAL A 145 9.80 5.44 -0.77
C VAL A 145 8.64 5.31 0.19
N THR A 146 7.58 4.64 -0.26
CA THR A 146 6.50 4.17 0.61
C THR A 146 6.34 2.67 0.47
N GLY A 147 6.18 1.97 1.59
CA GLY A 147 5.71 0.58 1.63
C GLY A 147 4.24 0.53 2.04
N GLY A 148 3.62 -0.64 1.94
CA GLY A 148 2.24 -0.80 2.38
C GLY A 148 1.62 -2.14 2.02
N PHE A 149 0.35 -2.27 2.38
CA PHE A 149 -0.54 -3.30 1.88
C PHE A 149 -1.97 -2.75 1.72
N LYS A 150 -2.77 -3.43 0.90
CA LYS A 150 -4.21 -3.21 0.78
C LYS A 150 -4.99 -4.51 0.88
N ASP A 151 -6.29 -4.38 1.08
CA ASP A 151 -7.27 -5.47 1.10
C ASP A 151 -7.11 -6.48 2.26
N LEU A 152 -6.38 -6.10 3.31
CA LEU A 152 -6.23 -6.95 4.50
C LEU A 152 -7.51 -6.96 5.33
N THR A 153 -8.33 -8.00 5.16
CA THR A 153 -9.56 -8.16 5.96
C THR A 153 -9.23 -8.74 7.34
N ILE A 154 -9.53 -7.99 8.40
CA ILE A 154 -9.34 -8.38 9.81
C ILE A 154 -10.61 -8.11 10.62
N LEU A 155 -10.85 -8.95 11.63
CA LEU A 155 -12.03 -8.90 12.47
C LEU A 155 -11.66 -9.27 13.91
N LYS A 156 -12.26 -8.56 14.88
CA LYS A 156 -12.40 -9.04 16.26
C LYS A 156 -13.88 -9.16 16.61
N SER A 157 -14.24 -10.27 17.26
CA SER A 157 -15.63 -10.59 17.61
C SER A 157 -16.14 -9.87 18.86
N THR A 158 -15.23 -9.44 19.74
CA THR A 158 -15.49 -8.72 20.99
C THR A 158 -14.29 -7.81 21.30
N GLY A 159 -14.28 -7.15 22.46
CA GLY A 159 -13.21 -6.22 22.87
C GLY A 159 -13.22 -4.93 22.04
N SER A 160 -14.41 -4.55 21.55
CA SER A 160 -14.68 -3.27 20.90
C SER A 160 -15.97 -2.68 21.44
N GLU A 161 -15.92 -1.37 21.70
CA GLU A 161 -17.00 -0.56 22.23
C GLU A 161 -17.23 0.66 21.31
N PHE A 162 -18.37 1.32 21.51
CA PHE A 162 -18.63 2.64 20.97
C PHE A 162 -19.74 3.34 21.75
N HIS A 163 -19.37 4.34 22.54
CA HIS A 163 -20.26 5.12 23.39
C HIS A 163 -19.68 6.51 23.65
N GLY A 164 -20.45 7.39 24.31
CA GLY A 164 -20.02 8.75 24.62
C GLY A 164 -19.91 9.69 23.41
N PHE A 165 -20.45 9.29 22.26
CA PHE A 165 -20.49 10.10 21.04
C PHE A 165 -21.52 11.23 21.15
N LEU A 166 -21.34 12.27 20.33
CA LEU A 166 -22.31 13.36 20.20
C LEU A 166 -23.64 12.82 19.66
N THR A 167 -24.73 13.38 20.17
CA THR A 167 -26.09 13.06 19.72
C THR A 167 -26.76 14.30 19.17
N ASP A 168 -27.50 14.12 18.09
CA ASP A 168 -28.34 15.14 17.47
C ASP A 168 -29.73 14.55 17.13
N PRO A 169 -30.66 15.32 16.55
CA PRO A 169 -32.00 14.83 16.19
C PRO A 169 -32.04 13.66 15.20
N TYR A 170 -30.93 13.32 14.53
CA TYR A 170 -30.84 12.22 13.57
C TYR A 170 -30.07 11.00 14.14
N THR A 171 -29.64 11.07 15.39
CA THR A 171 -28.86 10.01 16.02
C THR A 171 -29.77 8.91 16.59
N VAL A 172 -29.87 7.80 15.87
CA VAL A 172 -30.59 6.59 16.31
C VAL A 172 -29.66 5.48 16.82
N LEU A 173 -28.36 5.60 16.56
CA LEU A 173 -27.34 4.63 16.95
C LEU A 173 -27.32 4.46 18.47
N GLN A 174 -27.43 3.22 18.94
CA GLN A 174 -27.35 2.91 20.36
C GLN A 174 -25.87 2.75 20.78
N PRO A 175 -25.47 3.27 21.95
CA PRO A 175 -24.16 2.98 22.51
C PRO A 175 -24.02 1.48 22.80
N THR A 176 -22.80 0.96 22.65
CA THR A 176 -22.49 -0.44 22.99
C THR A 176 -21.15 -0.57 23.67
N ASN A 177 -21.05 -1.54 24.59
CA ASN A 177 -19.82 -1.94 25.27
C ASN A 177 -19.28 -3.28 24.76
N ASP A 178 -19.94 -3.88 23.76
CA ASP A 178 -19.46 -5.08 23.09
C ASP A 178 -20.02 -5.14 21.67
N ARG A 179 -19.12 -5.25 20.68
CA ARG A 179 -19.48 -5.39 19.27
C ARG A 179 -18.35 -6.04 18.48
N VAL A 180 -18.73 -6.58 17.32
CA VAL A 180 -17.78 -6.90 16.26
C VAL A 180 -17.15 -5.61 15.71
N MET A 181 -15.85 -5.66 15.46
CA MET A 181 -15.14 -4.64 14.67
C MET A 181 -14.38 -5.33 13.55
N ALA A 182 -14.77 -5.03 12.31
CA ALA A 182 -14.17 -5.61 11.11
C ALA A 182 -13.78 -4.51 10.12
N THR A 183 -12.69 -4.72 9.39
CA THR A 183 -12.22 -3.77 8.38
C THR A 183 -11.48 -4.46 7.24
N SER A 184 -11.47 -3.84 6.06
CA SER A 184 -10.54 -4.15 4.97
C SER A 184 -9.45 -3.09 4.98
N LEU A 185 -8.36 -3.35 5.69
CA LEU A 185 -7.34 -2.36 6.00
C LEU A 185 -6.46 -2.06 4.78
N VAL A 186 -6.33 -0.77 4.48
CA VAL A 186 -5.25 -0.24 3.66
C VAL A 186 -4.27 0.49 4.59
N ALA A 187 -3.01 0.07 4.57
CA ALA A 187 -1.94 0.69 5.34
C ALA A 187 -0.79 1.04 4.40
N LYS A 188 -0.33 2.29 4.46
CA LYS A 188 0.86 2.75 3.75
C LYS A 188 1.77 3.48 4.73
N TRP A 189 3.08 3.31 4.58
CA TRP A 189 4.06 3.97 5.42
C TRP A 189 5.17 4.58 4.57
N ARG A 190 5.64 5.75 4.97
CA ARG A 190 6.70 6.49 4.30
C ARG A 190 7.99 6.35 5.08
N PHE A 191 9.05 6.08 4.34
CA PHE A 191 10.41 6.00 4.84
C PHE A 191 11.09 7.37 4.82
N ALA A 192 12.01 7.58 5.75
CA ALA A 192 13.04 8.61 5.65
C ALA A 192 14.39 7.90 5.76
N LEU A 193 15.06 7.74 4.63
CA LEU A 193 16.29 6.95 4.49
C LEU A 193 17.32 7.79 3.73
N THR A 194 18.58 7.68 4.15
CA THR A 194 19.73 8.12 3.36
C THR A 194 20.01 7.12 2.22
N GLU A 195 20.89 7.52 1.29
CA GLU A 195 21.33 6.65 0.18
C GLU A 195 21.96 5.33 0.65
N GLU A 196 22.78 5.38 1.71
CA GLU A 196 23.38 4.18 2.30
C GLU A 196 22.31 3.25 2.90
N GLU A 197 21.34 3.82 3.61
CA GLU A 197 20.27 3.05 4.22
C GLU A 197 19.30 2.47 3.17
N LEU A 198 19.01 3.19 2.08
CA LEU A 198 18.21 2.67 0.96
C LEU A 198 18.82 1.38 0.38
N ALA A 199 20.15 1.35 0.23
CA ALA A 199 20.87 0.19 -0.27
C ALA A 199 20.94 -0.97 0.74
N ALA A 200 20.97 -0.66 2.04
CA ALA A 200 21.14 -1.65 3.12
C ALA A 200 19.81 -2.17 3.70
N THR A 201 18.67 -1.54 3.39
CA THR A 201 17.37 -1.87 4.00
C THR A 201 16.91 -3.28 3.62
N ASP A 202 16.60 -4.09 4.64
CA ASP A 202 15.86 -5.35 4.48
C ASP A 202 14.36 -5.07 4.32
N TRP A 203 13.95 -4.82 3.08
CA TRP A 203 12.57 -4.49 2.73
C TRP A 203 11.58 -5.61 3.10
N GLU A 204 11.97 -6.87 2.92
CA GLU A 204 11.13 -8.03 3.21
C GLU A 204 10.88 -8.18 4.72
N GLY A 205 11.94 -8.09 5.51
CA GLY A 205 11.85 -8.14 6.97
C GLY A 205 11.06 -6.99 7.56
N VAL A 206 11.27 -5.77 7.06
CA VAL A 206 10.50 -4.59 7.49
C VAL A 206 9.02 -4.76 7.16
N TYR A 207 8.67 -5.16 5.94
CA TYR A 207 7.27 -5.37 5.56
C TYR A 207 6.58 -6.41 6.48
N ALA A 208 7.22 -7.57 6.66
CA ALA A 208 6.67 -8.66 7.47
C ALA A 208 6.46 -8.22 8.92
N GLY A 209 7.43 -7.53 9.52
CA GLY A 209 7.36 -7.09 10.90
C GLY A 209 6.37 -5.94 11.13
N VAL A 210 6.31 -4.96 10.23
CA VAL A 210 5.30 -3.88 10.28
C VAL A 210 3.88 -4.46 10.23
N LYS A 211 3.60 -5.37 9.28
CA LYS A 211 2.29 -6.03 9.17
C LYS A 211 1.96 -6.81 10.45
N ALA A 212 2.89 -7.63 10.95
CA ALA A 212 2.69 -8.42 12.16
C ALA A 212 2.39 -7.53 13.38
N LEU A 213 3.11 -6.42 13.53
CA LEU A 213 2.92 -5.47 14.62
C LEU A 213 1.56 -4.77 14.55
N MET A 214 1.15 -4.32 13.35
CA MET A 214 -0.19 -3.75 13.15
C MET A 214 -1.30 -4.74 13.49
N ILE A 215 -1.22 -5.99 13.03
CA ILE A 215 -2.20 -7.04 13.33
C ILE A 215 -2.23 -7.34 14.83
N SER A 216 -1.06 -7.44 15.46
CA SER A 216 -0.94 -7.64 16.91
C SER A 216 -1.65 -6.53 17.69
N ARG A 217 -1.40 -5.26 17.37
CA ARG A 217 -2.08 -4.12 18.00
C ARG A 217 -3.58 -4.13 17.75
N PHE A 218 -4.02 -4.43 16.52
CA PHE A 218 -5.44 -4.59 16.23
C PHE A 218 -6.05 -5.65 17.13
N ALA A 219 -5.41 -6.81 17.31
CA ALA A 219 -5.92 -7.88 18.16
C ALA A 219 -5.96 -7.49 19.66
N THR A 220 -4.87 -6.93 20.19
CA THR A 220 -4.69 -6.78 21.64
C THR A 220 -5.25 -5.50 22.24
N VAL A 221 -5.47 -4.44 21.44
CA VAL A 221 -6.04 -3.18 21.95
C VAL A 221 -7.53 -3.38 22.21
N HIS A 222 -7.97 -3.17 23.46
CA HIS A 222 -9.39 -2.98 23.76
C HIS A 222 -9.86 -1.67 23.11
N SER A 223 -10.74 -1.79 22.12
CA SER A 223 -11.05 -0.68 21.22
C SER A 223 -12.23 0.13 21.74
N LEU A 224 -12.01 1.39 22.13
CA LEU A 224 -13.10 2.33 22.45
C LEU A 224 -13.65 3.03 21.19
N ALA A 225 -12.86 3.02 20.12
CA ALA A 225 -13.23 3.49 18.79
C ALA A 225 -12.21 2.96 17.75
N LEU A 226 -12.63 2.80 16.49
CA LEU A 226 -11.72 2.39 15.43
C LEU A 226 -10.58 3.40 15.25
N GLN A 227 -10.85 4.69 15.42
CA GLN A 227 -9.86 5.78 15.43
C GLN A 227 -8.71 5.51 16.41
N GLN A 228 -9.03 5.11 17.65
CA GLN A 228 -8.05 4.78 18.68
C GLN A 228 -7.19 3.58 18.24
N THR A 229 -7.84 2.54 17.73
CA THR A 229 -7.13 1.34 17.26
C THR A 229 -6.15 1.66 16.13
N LEU A 230 -6.56 2.48 15.15
CA LEU A 230 -5.66 2.90 14.07
C LEU A 230 -4.47 3.71 14.58
N PHE A 231 -4.70 4.63 15.53
CA PHE A 231 -3.62 5.39 16.15
C PHE A 231 -2.63 4.46 16.86
N GLU A 232 -3.12 3.52 17.67
CA GLU A 232 -2.29 2.57 18.41
C GLU A 232 -1.50 1.62 17.50
N MET A 233 -2.06 1.24 16.34
CA MET A 233 -1.35 0.46 15.32
C MET A 233 -0.22 1.26 14.69
N GLY A 234 -0.49 2.49 14.25
CA GLY A 234 0.52 3.34 13.64
C GLY A 234 1.61 3.74 14.64
N LYS A 235 1.23 4.09 15.87
CA LYS A 235 2.16 4.43 16.94
C LYS A 235 3.15 3.31 17.21
N ALA A 236 2.68 2.07 17.37
CA ALA A 236 3.56 0.94 17.64
C ALA A 236 4.62 0.74 16.54
N VAL A 237 4.22 0.91 15.28
CA VAL A 237 5.16 0.81 14.15
C VAL A 237 6.19 1.94 14.18
N LEU A 238 5.79 3.18 14.45
CA LEU A 238 6.74 4.28 14.61
C LEU A 238 7.63 4.11 15.86
N GLU A 239 7.20 3.42 16.90
CA GLU A 239 8.08 3.14 18.05
C GLU A 239 9.14 2.08 17.70
N GLU A 240 8.79 1.08 16.88
CA GLU A 240 9.68 -0.05 16.54
C GLU A 240 10.60 0.22 15.34
N TYR A 241 10.15 1.01 14.35
CA TYR A 241 10.88 1.23 13.09
C TYR A 241 11.30 2.70 12.93
N PRO A 242 12.51 3.08 13.38
CA PRO A 242 13.05 4.45 13.29
C PRO A 242 13.02 5.02 11.86
N GLN A 243 13.28 4.18 10.86
CA GLN A 243 13.31 4.58 9.45
C GLN A 243 11.94 4.90 8.85
N ILE A 244 10.83 4.56 9.54
CA ILE A 244 9.47 4.94 9.16
C ILE A 244 9.09 6.19 9.94
N VAL A 245 8.59 7.21 9.22
CA VAL A 245 8.28 8.53 9.80
C VAL A 245 6.81 8.93 9.72
N GLU A 246 6.04 8.27 8.86
CA GLU A 246 4.62 8.56 8.66
C GLU A 246 3.88 7.29 8.22
N ILE A 247 2.69 7.07 8.75
CA ILE A 247 1.81 5.95 8.39
C ILE A 247 0.43 6.51 8.10
N ARG A 248 -0.14 6.14 6.96
CA ARG A 248 -1.51 6.46 6.54
C ARG A 248 -2.35 5.20 6.49
N LEU A 249 -3.46 5.23 7.20
CA LEU A 249 -4.39 4.12 7.36
C LEU A 249 -5.75 4.53 6.82
N SER A 250 -6.38 3.63 6.07
CA SER A 250 -7.77 3.74 5.62
C SER A 250 -8.49 2.45 5.96
N ALA A 251 -9.50 2.55 6.82
CA ALA A 251 -10.18 1.42 7.42
C ALA A 251 -11.70 1.62 7.35
N PRO A 252 -12.37 1.02 6.35
CA PRO A 252 -13.82 0.95 6.36
C PRO A 252 -14.27 0.07 7.53
N ASN A 253 -15.21 0.54 8.33
CA ASN A 253 -15.89 -0.26 9.34
C ASN A 253 -16.93 -1.14 8.64
N LYS A 254 -16.58 -2.41 8.42
CA LYS A 254 -17.45 -3.40 7.79
C LYS A 254 -18.49 -3.88 8.81
N HIS A 255 -19.69 -3.31 8.74
CA HIS A 255 -20.71 -3.51 9.76
C HIS A 255 -21.16 -4.98 9.86
N HIS A 256 -21.18 -5.48 11.09
CA HIS A 256 -21.79 -6.76 11.46
C HIS A 256 -22.88 -6.45 12.47
N PHE A 257 -24.13 -6.36 12.01
CA PHE A 257 -25.26 -6.03 12.85
C PHE A 257 -25.79 -7.28 13.53
N VAL A 258 -26.00 -7.24 14.85
CA VAL A 258 -26.66 -8.34 15.57
C VAL A 258 -28.04 -8.55 14.95
N TYR A 259 -28.30 -9.76 14.46
CA TYR A 259 -29.54 -10.05 13.77
C TYR A 259 -30.70 -10.22 14.76
N ASP A 260 -31.82 -9.56 14.53
CA ASP A 260 -32.99 -9.66 15.39
C ASP A 260 -33.73 -10.98 15.15
N LEU A 261 -33.57 -11.92 16.08
CA LEU A 261 -34.24 -13.21 16.08
C LEU A 261 -35.50 -13.23 16.97
N SER A 262 -35.87 -12.10 17.59
CA SER A 262 -37.04 -12.01 18.46
C SER A 262 -38.38 -12.34 17.78
N PRO A 263 -38.59 -12.09 16.47
CA PRO A 263 -39.81 -12.55 15.78
C PRO A 263 -39.99 -14.07 15.78
N PHE A 264 -38.92 -14.83 16.01
CA PHE A 264 -38.93 -16.30 16.09
C PHE A 264 -38.89 -16.83 17.53
N GLY A 265 -38.88 -15.94 18.53
CA GLY A 265 -38.78 -16.32 19.94
C GLY A 265 -37.41 -16.87 20.36
N VAL A 266 -36.34 -16.52 19.63
CA VAL A 266 -34.97 -16.98 19.88
C VAL A 266 -34.11 -15.81 20.37
N SER A 267 -33.36 -16.00 21.46
CA SER A 267 -32.36 -15.03 21.93
C SER A 267 -31.09 -15.05 21.07
N ASN A 268 -30.44 -13.90 20.92
CA ASN A 268 -29.17 -13.78 20.19
C ASN A 268 -28.15 -13.05 21.06
N ASP A 269 -27.26 -13.82 21.69
CA ASP A 269 -26.25 -13.31 22.62
C ASP A 269 -24.97 -12.88 21.89
N ASN A 270 -25.11 -12.01 20.88
CA ASN A 270 -24.04 -11.57 19.97
C ASN A 270 -23.38 -12.72 19.19
N GLU A 271 -24.18 -13.65 18.67
CA GLU A 271 -23.68 -14.84 17.96
C GLU A 271 -24.02 -14.82 16.46
N VAL A 272 -25.19 -14.30 16.10
CA VAL A 272 -25.67 -14.24 14.71
C VAL A 272 -25.69 -12.80 14.22
N PHE A 273 -24.97 -12.53 13.13
CA PHE A 273 -24.81 -11.20 12.56
C PHE A 273 -25.20 -11.14 11.08
N HIS A 274 -25.76 -10.02 10.64
CA HIS A 274 -25.80 -9.61 9.24
C HIS A 274 -24.52 -8.83 8.91
N ALA A 275 -23.66 -9.40 8.08
CA ALA A 275 -22.48 -8.72 7.56
C ALA A 275 -22.88 -7.89 6.34
N ASP A 276 -23.00 -6.58 6.55
CA ASP A 276 -23.49 -5.67 5.53
C ASP A 276 -22.38 -5.30 4.53
N ASP A 277 -22.74 -5.19 3.25
CA ASP A 277 -21.80 -4.74 2.20
C ASP A 277 -21.65 -3.22 2.25
N ARG A 278 -22.78 -2.50 2.18
CA ARG A 278 -22.86 -1.03 2.10
C ARG A 278 -24.14 -0.51 2.77
N PRO A 279 -24.11 0.68 3.38
CA PRO A 279 -22.96 1.59 3.51
C PRO A 279 -21.99 1.13 4.61
N TYR A 280 -20.82 1.75 4.68
CA TYR A 280 -19.85 1.54 5.75
C TYR A 280 -19.29 2.88 6.24
N GLY A 281 -18.97 2.97 7.53
CA GLY A 281 -18.16 4.08 8.03
C GLY A 281 -16.75 4.01 7.46
N LEU A 282 -16.16 5.10 7.01
CA LEU A 282 -14.76 5.12 6.54
C LEU A 282 -13.92 5.96 7.49
N ILE A 283 -13.00 5.32 8.21
CA ILE A 283 -12.11 5.98 9.15
C ILE A 283 -10.72 6.03 8.52
N GLN A 284 -10.11 7.20 8.54
CA GLN A 284 -8.77 7.42 8.04
C GLN A 284 -7.93 8.11 9.11
N ALA A 285 -6.65 7.73 9.21
CA ALA A 285 -5.73 8.30 10.16
C ALA A 285 -4.33 8.41 9.54
N SER A 286 -3.64 9.50 9.87
CA SER A 286 -2.20 9.65 9.65
C SER A 286 -1.53 9.72 11.01
N VAL A 287 -0.59 8.80 11.28
CA VAL A 287 0.28 8.83 12.47
C VAL A 287 1.67 9.23 11.99
N ILE A 288 2.21 10.31 12.53
CA ILE A 288 3.41 10.98 12.01
C ILE A 288 4.33 11.29 13.19
N ARG A 289 5.64 11.12 13.00
CA ARG A 289 6.61 11.73 13.92
C ARG A 289 6.56 13.24 13.82
N ASP A 290 6.75 13.93 14.93
CA ASP A 290 6.74 15.39 14.98
C ASP A 290 7.98 16.02 14.33
N ASP A 291 9.06 15.24 14.17
CA ASP A 291 10.29 15.60 13.47
C ASP A 291 10.38 15.04 12.04
N ALA A 292 9.28 14.46 11.51
CA ALA A 292 9.28 13.88 10.17
C ALA A 292 9.62 14.95 9.11
N PRO A 293 10.52 14.66 8.16
CA PRO A 293 10.78 15.57 7.04
C PRO A 293 9.54 15.71 6.16
N ASP A 294 9.49 16.82 5.42
CA ASP A 294 8.42 17.11 4.46
C ASP A 294 8.15 15.90 3.55
N ALA A 295 6.88 15.55 3.40
CA ALA A 295 6.50 14.35 2.67
C ALA A 295 6.76 14.47 1.16
N GLY A 296 6.91 15.69 0.65
CA GLY A 296 7.09 15.98 -0.77
C GLY A 296 6.08 15.20 -1.63
N PRO A 297 6.51 14.60 -2.75
CA PRO A 297 5.65 13.85 -3.66
C PRO A 297 5.37 12.41 -3.20
N ALA A 298 5.79 11.98 -1.99
CA ALA A 298 5.66 10.58 -1.55
C ALA A 298 4.21 10.06 -1.61
N TRP A 299 3.25 10.94 -1.35
CA TRP A 299 1.82 10.61 -1.31
C TRP A 299 1.05 11.02 -2.55
N TYR A 300 1.71 11.61 -3.55
CA TYR A 300 1.09 11.89 -4.84
C TYR A 300 0.83 10.56 -5.54
N ALA A 301 -0.37 10.37 -6.05
CA ALA A 301 -0.74 9.16 -6.76
C ALA A 301 -0.62 9.37 -8.27
N TYR A 302 -0.16 8.36 -8.99
CA TYR A 302 -0.36 8.29 -10.44
C TYR A 302 -1.78 7.82 -10.78
N THR A 303 -2.43 7.13 -9.83
CA THR A 303 -3.79 6.56 -9.92
C THR A 303 -3.96 5.49 -11.00
N GLY A 304 -2.87 4.80 -11.37
CA GLY A 304 -2.93 3.48 -12.02
C GLY A 304 -3.11 2.31 -11.03
N LEU A 305 -3.35 2.61 -9.74
CA LEU A 305 -3.75 1.68 -8.70
C LEU A 305 -5.16 2.07 -8.25
N VAL A 306 -6.15 1.22 -8.53
CA VAL A 306 -7.50 1.30 -7.94
C VAL A 306 -7.56 0.46 -6.67
#